data_AF-A0A536L7N3-F1
#
_entry.id   AF-A0A536L7N3-F1
#
_cell.length_a   1.000
_cell.length_b   1.000
_cell.length_c   1.000
_cell.angle_alpha   90.00
_cell.angle_beta   90.00
_cell.angle_gamma   90.00
#
_symmetry.space_group_name_H-M   'P 1'
#
loop_
_entity.id
_entity.type
_entity.pdbx_description
1 polymer ?
#
loop_
_entity_poly.entity_id
_entity_poly.type
_entity_poly.pdbx_seq_one_letter_code
_entity_poly.pdbx_strand_id
1 'polypeptide(L)'
;MFDVSPDHAIGLLAGLVAAPVALVVLPRQPGWTKVAGTVRGAAVLLLVTGAIHLALIPPHLQTEPLTSSLFAVNGVLFLALALRVSWRRWRVAAAALLTATILGYLVYLVAGLEGPDQLGLATKLIELLALALVLVPVRGERSWRGRRWTILGAALPALTVVTMATVWIDSLARPDPRHVHAGAVLQATNQLPTPQQQLAANELYRATKAAIAPYEDWRKAWADGYRPGGSQKTPSTHWMNERYVQAGYVMDPQHPQGLVYANTRQGPMLLGAMFQMKKIGEFGPDPGGPLTAWHQHENICFTPFGFEFSLMTPTGTCPVGAFDITAPAMLHVWIVDNPAGPFAVDFDEQLVRKIDQR
;
A
#
# COMPACT_ATOMS: atom_id res chain seq x y z
N MET A 1 1.90 5.12 3.19
CA MET A 1 2.07 3.91 2.35
C MET A 1 1.53 4.25 0.98
N PHE A 2 2.16 3.80 -0.09
CA PHE A 2 1.89 4.30 -1.43
C PHE A 2 0.68 3.57 -2.02
N ASP A 3 -0.46 4.24 -2.08
CA ASP A 3 -1.64 3.79 -2.81
C ASP A 3 -1.45 4.09 -4.32
N VAL A 4 -2.30 3.55 -5.19
CA VAL A 4 -2.34 4.01 -6.58
C VAL A 4 -2.90 5.44 -6.56
N SER A 5 -2.09 6.43 -6.96
CA SER A 5 -2.59 7.79 -7.10
C SER A 5 -3.83 7.80 -8.01
N PRO A 6 -4.89 8.57 -7.70
CA PRO A 6 -6.05 8.70 -8.60
C PRO A 6 -5.64 9.06 -10.03
N ASP A 7 -4.59 9.87 -10.17
CA ASP A 7 -4.02 10.29 -11.45
C ASP A 7 -3.27 9.16 -12.18
N HIS A 8 -2.91 8.10 -11.46
CA HIS A 8 -2.22 6.92 -11.97
C HIS A 8 -3.14 5.71 -12.20
N ALA A 9 -4.38 5.72 -11.73
CA ALA A 9 -5.31 4.60 -11.93
C ALA A 9 -5.53 4.24 -13.40
N ILE A 10 -5.54 5.23 -14.30
CA ILE A 10 -5.68 5.02 -15.75
C ILE A 10 -4.48 4.27 -16.35
N GLY A 11 -3.28 4.45 -15.79
CA GLY A 11 -2.08 3.75 -16.23
C GLY A 11 -2.12 2.26 -15.90
N LEU A 12 -2.74 1.86 -14.78
CA LEU A 12 -2.92 0.44 -14.44
C LEU A 12 -3.79 -0.29 -15.48
N LEU A 13 -4.92 0.32 -15.83
CA LEU A 13 -5.81 -0.20 -16.88
C LEU A 13 -5.08 -0.30 -18.23
N ALA A 14 -4.31 0.73 -18.59
CA ALA A 14 -3.53 0.72 -19.81
C ALA A 14 -2.50 -0.43 -19.84
N GLY A 15 -1.80 -0.69 -18.72
CA GLY A 15 -0.86 -1.81 -18.61
C GLY A 15 -1.54 -3.17 -18.78
N LEU A 16 -2.67 -3.39 -18.10
CA LEU A 16 -3.44 -4.64 -18.17
C LEU A 16 -3.99 -4.91 -19.57
N VAL A 17 -4.43 -3.88 -20.29
CA VAL A 17 -4.91 -4.00 -21.68
C VAL A 17 -3.75 -4.14 -22.67
N ALA A 18 -2.63 -3.45 -22.43
CA ALA A 18 -1.49 -3.47 -23.34
C ALA A 18 -0.80 -4.84 -23.40
N ALA A 19 -0.79 -5.62 -22.31
CA ALA A 19 -0.16 -6.94 -22.28
C ALA A 19 -0.76 -7.94 -23.30
N PRO A 20 -2.09 -8.22 -23.31
CA PRO A 20 -2.68 -9.08 -24.33
C PRO A 20 -2.59 -8.47 -25.74
N VAL A 21 -2.70 -7.14 -25.87
CA VAL A 21 -2.51 -6.46 -27.17
C VAL A 21 -1.09 -6.70 -27.71
N ALA A 22 -0.06 -6.64 -26.87
CA ALA A 22 1.32 -6.87 -27.26
C ALA A 22 1.52 -8.30 -27.81
N LEU A 23 0.93 -9.30 -27.15
CA LEU A 23 0.98 -10.70 -27.58
C LEU A 23 0.31 -10.94 -28.94
N VAL A 24 -0.61 -10.06 -29.34
CA VAL A 24 -1.32 -10.13 -30.62
C VAL A 24 -0.59 -9.31 -31.69
N VAL A 25 -0.16 -8.09 -31.37
CA VAL A 25 0.42 -7.13 -32.35
C VAL A 25 1.86 -7.46 -32.69
N LEU A 26 2.70 -7.80 -31.70
CA LEU A 26 4.14 -7.97 -31.92
C LEU A 26 4.50 -9.17 -32.82
N PRO A 27 3.81 -10.33 -32.76
CA PRO A 27 4.08 -11.42 -33.67
C PRO A 27 3.87 -11.11 -35.15
N ARG A 28 3.11 -10.06 -35.47
CA ARG A 28 2.89 -9.59 -36.84
C ARG A 28 4.01 -8.69 -37.37
N GLN A 29 4.97 -8.30 -36.53
CA GLN A 29 6.03 -7.38 -36.93
C GLN A 29 7.11 -8.08 -37.78
N PRO A 30 7.67 -7.40 -38.80
CA PRO A 30 8.75 -7.93 -39.61
C PRO A 30 9.96 -8.34 -38.76
N GLY A 31 10.45 -9.56 -38.95
CA GLY A 31 11.63 -10.06 -38.24
C GLY A 31 11.36 -10.59 -36.82
N TRP A 32 10.12 -10.59 -36.33
CA TRP A 32 9.76 -11.14 -35.01
C TRP A 32 10.20 -12.60 -34.83
N THR A 33 9.98 -13.44 -35.84
CA THR A 33 10.36 -14.86 -35.83
C THR A 33 11.88 -15.06 -35.84
N LYS A 34 12.66 -14.05 -36.24
CA LYS A 34 14.13 -14.10 -36.34
C LYS A 34 14.84 -13.66 -35.06
N VAL A 35 14.15 -12.96 -34.16
CA VAL A 35 14.74 -12.50 -32.88
C VAL A 35 14.55 -13.54 -31.76
N ALA A 36 15.45 -13.55 -30.79
CA ALA A 36 15.44 -14.47 -29.66
C ALA A 36 14.29 -14.21 -28.68
N GLY A 37 13.94 -15.22 -27.87
CA GLY A 37 12.87 -15.14 -26.88
C GLY A 37 13.05 -13.99 -25.88
N THR A 38 14.28 -13.68 -25.46
CA THR A 38 14.56 -12.55 -24.55
C THR A 38 14.25 -11.20 -25.19
N VAL A 39 14.55 -11.03 -26.47
CA VAL A 39 14.21 -9.81 -27.24
C VAL A 39 12.69 -9.70 -27.41
N ARG A 40 12.00 -10.82 -27.65
CA ARG A 40 10.53 -10.86 -27.72
C ARG A 40 9.89 -10.48 -26.39
N GLY A 41 10.37 -11.04 -25.29
CA GLY A 41 9.92 -10.70 -23.93
C GLY A 41 10.14 -9.23 -23.61
N ALA A 42 11.35 -8.71 -23.87
CA ALA A 42 11.65 -7.30 -23.70
C ALA A 42 10.73 -6.40 -24.54
N ALA A 43 10.46 -6.75 -25.80
CA ALA A 43 9.57 -5.98 -26.67
C ALA A 43 8.12 -5.91 -26.14
N VAL A 44 7.61 -6.99 -25.54
CA VAL A 44 6.31 -6.98 -24.86
C VAL A 44 6.32 -5.98 -23.70
N LEU A 45 7.35 -6.04 -22.85
CA LEU A 45 7.47 -5.14 -21.71
C LEU A 45 7.62 -3.68 -22.13
N LEU A 46 8.42 -3.38 -23.17
CA LEU A 46 8.53 -2.03 -23.73
C LEU A 46 7.16 -1.52 -24.24
N LEU A 47 6.35 -2.37 -24.87
CA LEU A 47 5.02 -1.97 -25.33
C LEU A 47 4.11 -1.63 -24.14
N VAL A 48 4.09 -2.49 -23.11
CA VAL A 48 3.32 -2.26 -21.88
C VAL A 48 3.76 -0.96 -21.21
N THR A 49 5.06 -0.77 -20.98
CA THR A 49 5.61 0.47 -20.42
C THR A 49 5.23 1.68 -21.26
N GLY A 50 5.32 1.59 -22.58
CA GLY A 50 4.96 2.69 -23.48
C GLY A 50 3.47 3.06 -23.38
N ALA A 51 2.59 2.07 -23.31
CA ALA A 51 1.15 2.29 -23.12
C ALA A 51 0.83 2.96 -21.78
N ILE A 52 1.48 2.52 -20.69
CA ILE A 52 1.34 3.14 -19.37
C ILE A 52 1.75 4.62 -19.44
N HIS A 53 2.93 4.94 -19.99
CA HIS A 53 3.40 6.33 -20.10
C HIS A 53 2.42 7.19 -20.91
N LEU A 54 1.90 6.70 -22.03
CA LEU A 54 0.90 7.46 -22.81
C LEU A 54 -0.40 7.69 -22.04
N ALA A 55 -0.82 6.72 -21.23
CA ALA A 55 -2.04 6.84 -20.42
C ALA A 55 -1.90 7.86 -19.28
N LEU A 56 -0.67 8.14 -18.83
CA LEU A 56 -0.39 9.15 -17.78
C LEU A 56 -0.39 10.59 -18.31
N ILE A 57 -0.49 10.80 -19.63
CA ILE A 57 -0.50 12.15 -20.23
C ILE A 57 -1.69 13.01 -19.75
N PRO A 58 -2.96 12.56 -19.86
CA PRO A 58 -4.10 13.42 -19.58
C PRO A 58 -4.17 13.94 -18.13
N PRO A 59 -3.92 13.12 -17.08
CA PRO A 59 -3.92 13.58 -15.70
C PRO A 59 -2.88 14.69 -15.42
N HIS A 60 -1.72 14.63 -16.08
CA HIS A 60 -0.62 15.58 -15.85
C HIS A 60 -0.62 16.77 -16.81
N LEU A 61 -1.48 16.78 -17.84
CA LEU A 61 -1.38 17.76 -18.93
C LEU A 61 -1.63 19.21 -18.46
N GLN A 62 -2.54 19.40 -17.50
CA GLN A 62 -2.95 20.73 -17.05
C GLN A 62 -2.09 21.25 -15.89
N THR A 63 -1.68 20.35 -14.99
CA THR A 63 -0.97 20.68 -13.74
C THR A 63 0.54 20.63 -13.91
N GLU A 64 1.05 19.72 -14.75
CA GLU A 64 2.47 19.42 -14.88
C GLU A 64 2.90 19.20 -16.35
N PRO A 65 2.94 20.27 -17.17
CA PRO A 65 3.14 20.15 -18.61
C PRO A 65 4.50 19.54 -18.99
N LEU A 66 5.53 19.72 -18.16
CA LEU A 66 6.84 19.10 -18.36
C LEU A 66 6.78 17.59 -18.14
N THR A 67 6.22 17.13 -17.02
CA THR A 67 6.03 15.71 -16.69
C THR A 67 5.19 15.02 -17.78
N SER A 68 4.09 15.65 -18.18
CA SER A 68 3.22 15.17 -19.27
C SER A 68 3.96 15.04 -20.60
N SER A 69 4.84 16.00 -20.93
CA SER A 69 5.68 15.93 -22.13
C SER A 69 6.69 14.79 -22.08
N LEU A 70 7.31 14.55 -20.91
CA LEU A 70 8.23 13.43 -20.71
C LEU A 70 7.52 12.08 -20.83
N PHE A 71 6.31 11.96 -20.29
CA PHE A 71 5.46 10.79 -20.49
C PHE A 71 5.17 10.54 -21.96
N ALA A 72 4.81 11.58 -22.73
CA ALA A 72 4.58 11.45 -24.17
C ALA A 72 5.82 11.00 -24.93
N VAL A 73 6.98 11.61 -24.67
CA VAL A 73 8.25 11.25 -25.30
C VAL A 73 8.62 9.81 -24.98
N ASN A 74 8.59 9.42 -23.70
CA ASN A 74 8.89 8.05 -23.28
C ASN A 74 7.94 7.04 -23.89
N GLY A 75 6.63 7.29 -23.84
CA GLY A 75 5.60 6.43 -24.40
C GLY A 75 5.81 6.15 -25.88
N VAL A 76 6.04 7.20 -26.68
CA VAL A 76 6.31 7.08 -28.12
C VAL A 76 7.60 6.31 -28.40
N LEU A 77 8.68 6.62 -27.68
CA LEU A 77 9.98 5.95 -27.88
C LEU A 77 9.91 4.46 -27.52
N PHE A 78 9.23 4.12 -26.43
CA PHE A 78 9.02 2.73 -26.02
C PHE A 78 8.21 1.94 -27.06
N LEU A 79 7.10 2.49 -27.55
CA LEU A 79 6.31 1.85 -28.61
C LEU A 79 7.11 1.72 -29.91
N ALA A 80 7.85 2.76 -30.29
CA ALA A 80 8.68 2.73 -31.49
C ALA A 80 9.76 1.63 -31.42
N LEU A 81 10.37 1.43 -30.25
CA LEU A 81 11.32 0.34 -30.04
C LEU A 81 10.61 -1.02 -30.00
N ALA A 82 9.47 -1.15 -29.32
CA ALA A 82 8.70 -2.39 -29.29
C ALA A 82 8.33 -2.89 -30.70
N LEU A 83 8.00 -1.98 -31.62
CA LEU A 83 7.61 -2.31 -32.99
C LEU A 83 8.80 -2.49 -33.96
N ARG A 84 10.03 -2.11 -33.57
CA ARG A 84 11.23 -2.16 -34.42
C ARG A 84 12.32 -3.09 -33.88
N VAL A 85 11.93 -4.27 -33.39
CA VAL A 85 12.83 -5.26 -32.77
C VAL A 85 13.99 -5.73 -33.66
N SER A 86 13.85 -5.66 -34.99
CA SER A 86 14.88 -6.05 -35.95
C SER A 86 15.89 -4.93 -36.25
N TRP A 87 15.73 -3.73 -35.66
CA TRP A 87 16.64 -2.62 -35.92
C TRP A 87 18.04 -2.87 -35.34
N ARG A 88 19.08 -2.62 -36.13
CA ARG A 88 20.48 -2.93 -35.77
C ARG A 88 20.96 -2.30 -34.45
N ARG A 89 20.41 -1.13 -34.08
CA ARG A 89 20.76 -0.42 -32.84
C ARG A 89 19.72 -0.59 -31.72
N TRP A 90 18.73 -1.48 -31.91
CA TRP A 90 17.61 -1.67 -30.99
C TRP A 90 18.05 -1.91 -29.55
N ARG A 91 19.00 -2.84 -29.33
CA ARG A 91 19.48 -3.18 -27.97
C ARG A 91 20.07 -1.97 -27.25
N VAL A 92 20.95 -1.22 -27.93
CA VAL A 92 21.60 -0.04 -27.33
C VAL A 92 20.58 1.05 -27.05
N ALA A 93 19.66 1.30 -27.98
CA ALA A 93 18.61 2.30 -27.80
C ALA A 93 17.64 1.93 -26.67
N ALA A 94 17.22 0.66 -26.58
CA ALA A 94 16.35 0.17 -25.52
C ALA A 94 17.02 0.25 -24.14
N ALA A 95 18.27 -0.22 -24.01
CA ALA A 95 18.99 -0.12 -22.75
C ALA A 95 19.21 1.34 -22.32
N ALA A 96 19.55 2.23 -23.25
CA ALA A 96 19.72 3.66 -22.95
C ALA A 96 18.41 4.30 -22.47
N LEU A 97 17.28 4.04 -23.16
CA LEU A 97 15.98 4.59 -22.78
C LEU A 97 15.51 4.06 -21.42
N LEU A 98 15.60 2.76 -21.18
CA LEU A 98 15.24 2.14 -19.89
C LEU A 98 16.10 2.70 -18.75
N THR A 99 17.40 2.84 -18.98
CA THR A 99 18.30 3.42 -17.96
C THR A 99 17.94 4.88 -17.68
N ALA A 100 17.69 5.67 -18.73
CA ALA A 100 17.32 7.08 -18.58
C ALA A 100 15.99 7.27 -17.83
N THR A 101 15.00 6.42 -18.10
CA THR A 101 13.67 6.48 -17.47
C THR A 101 13.67 6.01 -16.01
N ILE A 102 14.48 5.01 -15.67
CA ILE A 102 14.68 4.57 -14.28
C ILE A 102 15.39 5.68 -13.50
N LEU A 103 16.51 6.19 -14.01
CA LEU A 103 17.25 7.26 -13.34
C LEU A 103 16.44 8.56 -13.24
N GLY A 104 15.67 8.90 -14.28
CA GLY A 104 14.79 10.06 -14.28
C GLY A 104 13.74 10.00 -13.18
N TYR A 105 13.11 8.85 -12.98
CA TYR A 105 12.15 8.66 -11.88
C TYR A 105 12.81 8.80 -10.50
N LEU A 106 14.03 8.27 -10.31
CA LEU A 106 14.77 8.46 -9.06
C LEU A 106 15.05 9.93 -8.78
N VAL A 107 15.36 10.73 -9.80
CA VAL A 107 15.53 12.18 -9.66
C VAL A 107 14.21 12.84 -9.24
N TYR A 108 13.07 12.44 -9.81
CA TYR A 108 11.75 12.96 -9.45
C TYR A 108 11.41 12.70 -7.98
N LEU A 109 11.67 11.47 -7.49
CA LEU A 109 11.48 11.11 -6.08
C LEU A 109 12.38 11.95 -5.17
N VAL A 110 13.69 12.03 -5.46
CA VAL A 110 14.64 12.79 -4.63
C VAL A 110 14.34 14.28 -4.62
N ALA A 111 13.90 14.84 -5.75
CA ALA A 111 13.50 16.24 -5.86
C ALA A 111 12.13 16.52 -5.23
N GLY A 112 11.36 15.49 -4.85
CA GLY A 112 10.00 15.63 -4.32
C GLY A 112 9.01 16.18 -5.36
N LEU A 113 9.27 15.96 -6.64
CA LEU A 113 8.37 16.34 -7.74
C LEU A 113 7.22 15.35 -7.89
N GLU A 114 7.44 14.10 -7.47
CA GLU A 114 6.46 13.02 -7.50
C GLU A 114 6.69 12.16 -6.26
N GLY A 115 5.61 11.73 -5.60
CA GLY A 115 5.69 10.75 -4.52
C GLY A 115 5.74 9.34 -5.10
N PRO A 116 6.39 8.36 -4.44
CA PRO A 116 6.28 6.98 -4.88
C PRO A 116 4.80 6.56 -4.89
N ASP A 117 4.34 5.87 -5.92
CA ASP A 117 3.00 5.26 -5.96
C ASP A 117 3.10 3.82 -6.48
N GLN A 118 2.06 3.00 -6.27
CA GLN A 118 2.13 1.58 -6.69
C GLN A 118 2.36 1.43 -8.20
N LEU A 119 1.75 2.28 -9.03
CA LEU A 119 1.94 2.22 -10.48
C LEU A 119 3.36 2.66 -10.85
N GLY A 120 3.85 3.77 -10.30
CA GLY A 120 5.22 4.24 -10.52
C GLY A 120 6.23 3.13 -10.23
N LEU A 121 6.12 2.49 -9.05
CA LEU A 121 6.98 1.38 -8.65
C LEU A 121 6.85 0.15 -9.55
N ALA A 122 5.62 -0.27 -9.86
CA ALA A 122 5.37 -1.40 -10.76
C ALA A 122 5.95 -1.16 -12.16
N THR A 123 5.82 0.06 -12.67
CA THR A 123 6.37 0.47 -13.98
C THR A 123 7.89 0.39 -13.97
N LYS A 124 8.56 0.84 -12.90
CA LYS A 124 10.03 0.71 -12.78
C LYS A 124 10.48 -0.75 -12.67
N LEU A 125 9.71 -1.62 -12.02
CA LEU A 125 10.02 -3.06 -11.99
C LEU A 125 9.90 -3.70 -13.39
N ILE A 126 8.87 -3.33 -14.15
CA ILE A 126 8.72 -3.75 -15.55
C ILE A 126 9.91 -3.27 -16.40
N GLU A 127 10.32 -2.01 -16.23
CA GLU A 127 11.48 -1.43 -16.94
C GLU A 127 12.80 -2.12 -16.55
N LEU A 128 13.01 -2.44 -15.28
CA LEU A 128 14.17 -3.18 -14.79
C LEU A 128 14.22 -4.59 -15.38
N LEU A 129 13.08 -5.30 -15.42
CA LEU A 129 12.98 -6.61 -16.05
C LEU A 129 13.24 -6.53 -17.55
N ALA A 130 12.68 -5.52 -18.23
CA ALA A 130 12.95 -5.29 -19.64
C ALA A 130 14.44 -5.02 -19.88
N LEU A 131 15.08 -4.24 -19.02
CA LEU A 131 16.51 -3.93 -19.11
C LEU A 131 17.34 -5.22 -18.92
N ALA A 132 16.99 -6.06 -17.95
CA ALA A 132 17.61 -7.36 -17.78
C ALA A 132 17.52 -8.21 -19.05
N LEU A 133 16.32 -8.34 -19.63
CA LEU A 133 16.09 -9.12 -20.85
C LEU A 133 16.82 -8.56 -22.08
N VAL A 134 16.90 -7.23 -22.22
CA VAL A 134 17.66 -6.56 -23.31
C VAL A 134 19.15 -6.86 -23.19
N LEU A 135 19.65 -6.91 -21.96
CA LEU A 135 21.05 -7.14 -21.68
C LEU A 135 21.43 -8.62 -21.80
N VAL A 136 20.50 -9.59 -21.69
CA VAL A 136 20.83 -11.03 -21.87
C VAL A 136 21.46 -11.28 -23.27
N PRO A 137 22.67 -11.85 -23.34
CA PRO A 137 23.32 -12.15 -24.60
C PRO A 137 22.58 -13.26 -25.35
N VAL A 138 22.55 -13.16 -26.68
CA VAL A 138 21.96 -14.19 -27.55
C VAL A 138 23.06 -14.97 -28.26
N ARG A 139 22.88 -16.29 -28.40
CA ARG A 139 23.81 -17.20 -29.09
C ARG A 139 24.18 -16.63 -30.47
N GLY A 140 25.47 -16.43 -30.72
CA GLY A 140 26.01 -15.90 -31.99
C GLY A 140 26.57 -14.47 -31.91
N GLU A 141 26.33 -13.72 -30.84
CA GLU A 141 27.05 -12.46 -30.59
C GLU A 141 28.47 -12.76 -30.07
N ARG A 142 29.51 -12.24 -30.76
CA ARG A 142 30.92 -12.46 -30.43
C ARG A 142 31.19 -12.21 -28.93
N SER A 143 31.84 -13.17 -28.27
CA SER A 143 32.16 -13.22 -26.83
C SER A 143 33.15 -12.15 -26.32
N TRP A 144 33.31 -11.04 -27.03
CA TRP A 144 34.34 -10.03 -26.74
C TRP A 144 33.86 -9.00 -25.72
N ARG A 145 33.78 -9.41 -24.43
CA ARG A 145 34.09 -8.64 -23.20
C ARG A 145 33.41 -9.27 -21.96
N GLY A 146 33.98 -10.34 -21.41
CA GLY A 146 33.61 -10.91 -20.09
C GLY A 146 33.51 -9.87 -18.96
N ARG A 147 34.26 -8.77 -19.03
CA ARG A 147 34.30 -7.69 -18.02
C ARG A 147 33.08 -6.75 -18.03
N ARG A 148 32.34 -6.65 -19.14
CA ARG A 148 31.09 -5.86 -19.19
C ARG A 148 29.91 -6.66 -18.62
N TRP A 149 30.00 -7.99 -18.62
CA TRP A 149 28.98 -8.90 -18.13
C TRP A 149 28.95 -9.01 -16.60
N THR A 150 30.10 -8.94 -15.94
CA THR A 150 30.17 -8.79 -14.47
C THR A 150 29.63 -7.43 -14.02
N ILE A 151 29.88 -6.36 -14.78
CA ILE A 151 29.34 -5.03 -14.48
C ILE A 151 27.81 -5.00 -14.67
N LEU A 152 27.26 -5.56 -15.75
CA LEU A 152 25.81 -5.61 -15.97
C LEU A 152 25.09 -6.57 -15.01
N GLY A 153 25.70 -7.71 -14.69
CA GLY A 153 25.20 -8.67 -13.71
C GLY A 153 25.22 -8.15 -12.27
N ALA A 154 26.10 -7.19 -11.94
CA ALA A 154 26.12 -6.51 -10.65
C ALA A 154 25.28 -5.21 -10.64
N ALA A 155 25.22 -4.50 -11.76
CA ALA A 155 24.50 -3.23 -11.89
C ALA A 155 22.99 -3.39 -11.78
N LEU A 156 22.40 -4.50 -12.27
CA LEU A 156 20.97 -4.75 -12.16
C LEU A 156 20.50 -5.01 -10.73
N PRO A 157 21.14 -5.90 -9.96
CA PRO A 157 20.89 -6.02 -8.52
C PRO A 157 21.19 -4.73 -7.76
N ALA A 158 22.28 -4.03 -8.08
CA ALA A 158 22.60 -2.75 -7.43
C ALA A 158 21.55 -1.67 -7.73
N LEU A 159 21.06 -1.59 -8.96
CA LEU A 159 20.00 -0.65 -9.35
C LEU A 159 18.69 -1.02 -8.64
N THR A 160 18.36 -2.31 -8.54
CA THR A 160 17.19 -2.78 -7.77
C THR A 160 17.31 -2.39 -6.29
N VAL A 161 18.48 -2.64 -5.68
CA VAL A 161 18.76 -2.28 -4.29
C VAL A 161 18.72 -0.76 -4.09
N VAL A 162 19.27 0.02 -5.01
CA VAL A 162 19.23 1.49 -4.94
C VAL A 162 17.79 1.99 -5.08
N THR A 163 17.02 1.48 -6.04
CA THR A 163 15.61 1.85 -6.23
C THR A 163 14.77 1.50 -5.02
N MET A 164 14.97 0.31 -4.42
CA MET A 164 14.30 -0.03 -3.16
C MET A 164 14.76 0.90 -2.04
N ALA A 165 16.08 1.08 -1.86
CA ALA A 165 16.64 1.93 -0.81
C ALA A 165 16.16 3.38 -0.89
N THR A 166 15.97 3.95 -2.08
CA THR A 166 15.44 5.32 -2.22
C THR A 166 13.99 5.44 -1.75
N VAL A 167 13.16 4.41 -1.97
CA VAL A 167 11.78 4.36 -1.46
C VAL A 167 11.77 4.31 0.07
N TRP A 168 12.66 3.48 0.65
CA TRP A 168 12.85 3.44 2.09
C TRP A 168 13.36 4.76 2.67
N ILE A 169 14.37 5.37 2.04
CA ILE A 169 14.94 6.65 2.49
C ILE A 169 13.90 7.75 2.47
N ASP A 170 13.09 7.88 1.42
CA ASP A 170 12.02 8.89 1.35
C ASP A 170 10.96 8.65 2.43
N SER A 171 10.46 7.41 2.56
CA SER A 171 9.48 7.05 3.58
C SER A 171 10.00 7.27 5.01
N LEU A 172 11.31 7.13 5.26
CA LEU A 172 11.93 7.37 6.56
C LEU A 172 12.28 8.85 6.80
N ALA A 173 12.67 9.57 5.74
CA ALA A 173 13.06 10.97 5.83
C ALA A 173 11.87 11.93 5.92
N ARG A 174 10.70 11.51 5.42
CA ARG A 174 9.44 12.26 5.47
C ARG A 174 8.32 11.41 6.06
N PRO A 175 8.38 11.07 7.35
CA PRO A 175 7.31 10.30 7.98
C PRO A 175 6.01 11.10 7.88
N ASP A 176 4.99 10.52 7.24
CA ASP A 176 3.66 11.10 7.23
C ASP A 176 3.14 11.11 8.68
N PRO A 177 2.88 12.30 9.28
CA PRO A 177 2.45 12.39 10.68
C PRO A 177 1.10 11.72 10.94
N ARG A 178 0.33 11.36 9.90
CA ARG A 178 -0.92 10.60 10.03
C ARG A 178 -0.70 9.10 10.16
N HIS A 179 0.49 8.58 9.82
CA HIS A 179 0.80 7.18 10.00
C HIS A 179 1.30 6.93 11.42
N VAL A 180 0.41 6.38 12.25
CA VAL A 180 0.63 6.12 13.68
C VAL A 180 1.39 4.81 13.91
N HIS A 181 1.16 3.82 13.05
CA HIS A 181 1.91 2.56 13.00
C HIS A 181 1.79 1.89 11.62
N ALA A 182 2.37 0.69 11.49
CA ALA A 182 2.42 -0.09 10.26
C ALA A 182 1.01 -0.38 9.67
N GLY A 183 0.54 0.48 8.78
CA GLY A 183 -0.72 0.30 8.04
C GLY A 183 -1.92 1.00 8.66
N ALA A 184 -1.77 2.02 9.51
CA ALA A 184 -2.90 2.81 10.01
C ALA A 184 -2.74 4.31 9.71
N VAL A 185 -3.77 4.92 9.12
CA VAL A 185 -3.83 6.35 8.78
C VAL A 185 -4.85 7.06 9.68
N LEU A 186 -4.44 8.12 10.36
CA LEU A 186 -5.29 8.98 11.18
C LEU A 186 -6.15 9.93 10.36
N GLN A 187 -7.35 10.22 10.89
CA GLN A 187 -8.14 11.36 10.47
C GLN A 187 -7.38 12.66 10.70
N ALA A 188 -7.48 13.59 9.74
CA ALA A 188 -6.92 14.93 9.89
C ALA A 188 -7.74 15.75 10.89
N THR A 189 -7.10 16.28 11.93
CA THR A 189 -7.71 17.13 12.97
C THR A 189 -6.91 18.41 13.19
N ASN A 190 -7.40 19.30 14.06
CA ASN A 190 -6.59 20.37 14.65
C ASN A 190 -5.41 19.82 15.48
N GLN A 191 -4.35 20.61 15.63
CA GLN A 191 -3.13 20.18 16.36
C GLN A 191 -3.34 20.04 17.87
N LEU A 192 -4.17 20.88 18.48
CA LEU A 192 -4.45 20.89 19.92
C LEU A 192 -5.95 20.87 20.15
N PRO A 193 -6.45 20.09 21.11
CA PRO A 193 -7.89 19.99 21.36
C PRO A 193 -8.43 21.31 21.92
N THR A 194 -9.61 21.70 21.46
CA THR A 194 -10.38 22.79 22.06
C THR A 194 -11.00 22.35 23.39
N PRO A 195 -11.39 23.28 24.29
CA PRO A 195 -12.11 22.92 25.52
C PRO A 195 -13.41 22.15 25.26
N GLN A 196 -14.14 22.50 24.20
CA GLN A 196 -15.35 21.79 23.80
C GLN A 196 -15.04 20.36 23.34
N GLN A 197 -13.97 20.18 22.56
CA GLN A 197 -13.52 18.84 22.15
C GLN A 197 -13.08 17.98 23.33
N GLN A 198 -12.38 18.57 24.30
CA GLN A 198 -12.01 17.86 25.54
C GLN A 198 -13.24 17.40 26.32
N LEU A 199 -14.26 18.26 26.44
CA LEU A 199 -15.52 17.91 27.11
C LEU A 199 -16.27 16.80 26.37
N ALA A 200 -16.36 16.90 25.05
CA ALA A 200 -17.03 15.90 24.23
C ALA A 200 -16.30 14.54 24.23
N ALA A 201 -14.96 14.53 24.20
CA ALA A 201 -14.18 13.31 24.37
C ALA A 201 -14.41 12.66 25.75
N ASN A 202 -14.44 13.46 26.81
CA ASN A 202 -14.73 12.97 28.16
C ASN A 202 -16.17 12.43 28.31
N GLU A 203 -17.13 13.05 27.63
CA GLU A 203 -18.51 12.57 27.59
C GLU A 203 -18.62 11.25 26.82
N LEU A 204 -18.02 11.16 25.63
CA LEU A 204 -17.97 9.93 24.84
C LEU A 204 -17.34 8.78 25.65
N TYR A 205 -16.23 9.03 26.33
CA TYR A 205 -15.59 8.04 27.19
C TYR A 205 -16.53 7.54 28.30
N ARG A 206 -17.15 8.45 29.05
CA ARG A 206 -18.06 8.10 30.15
C ARG A 206 -19.29 7.34 29.66
N ALA A 207 -19.90 7.81 28.58
CA ALA A 207 -21.08 7.18 27.99
C ALA A 207 -20.76 5.76 27.50
N THR A 208 -19.62 5.59 26.81
CA THR A 208 -19.17 4.29 26.30
C THR A 208 -18.85 3.34 27.45
N LYS A 209 -18.10 3.79 28.45
CA LYS A 209 -17.77 2.98 29.63
C LYS A 209 -19.02 2.50 30.37
N ALA A 210 -20.01 3.38 30.55
CA ALA A 210 -21.27 3.00 31.18
C ALA A 210 -22.08 2.00 30.34
N ALA A 211 -22.12 2.20 29.02
CA ALA A 211 -22.88 1.35 28.11
C ALA A 211 -22.33 -0.07 27.99
N ILE A 212 -21.00 -0.22 28.02
CA ILE A 212 -20.36 -1.54 27.89
C ILE A 212 -20.13 -2.26 29.22
N ALA A 213 -20.42 -1.64 30.36
CA ALA A 213 -20.24 -2.25 31.69
C ALA A 213 -20.90 -3.63 31.83
N PRO A 214 -22.11 -3.90 31.28
CA PRO A 214 -22.69 -5.25 31.32
C PRO A 214 -21.82 -6.32 30.63
N TYR A 215 -21.00 -5.92 29.64
CA TYR A 215 -20.17 -6.82 28.85
C TYR A 215 -18.85 -7.20 29.53
N GLU A 216 -18.59 -6.73 30.75
CA GLU A 216 -17.56 -7.33 31.62
C GLU A 216 -17.80 -8.83 31.79
N ASP A 217 -19.08 -9.25 31.83
CA ASP A 217 -19.45 -10.65 31.59
C ASP A 217 -19.56 -10.90 30.08
N TRP A 218 -18.53 -11.53 29.52
CA TRP A 218 -18.48 -11.87 28.08
C TRP A 218 -19.65 -12.72 27.60
N ARG A 219 -20.34 -13.45 28.49
CA ARG A 219 -21.53 -14.24 28.12
C ARG A 219 -22.70 -13.34 27.72
N LYS A 220 -22.81 -12.15 28.32
CA LYS A 220 -23.81 -11.15 27.92
C LYS A 220 -23.46 -10.57 26.56
N ALA A 221 -22.19 -10.26 26.30
CA ALA A 221 -21.76 -9.83 24.97
C ALA A 221 -22.08 -10.92 23.92
N TRP A 222 -21.84 -12.18 24.24
CA TRP A 222 -22.21 -13.29 23.36
C TRP A 222 -23.73 -13.38 23.14
N ALA A 223 -24.54 -13.24 24.19
CA ALA A 223 -26.00 -13.24 24.09
C ALA A 223 -26.52 -12.09 23.21
N ASP A 224 -25.90 -10.91 23.29
CA ASP A 224 -26.26 -9.72 22.53
C ASP A 224 -25.68 -9.70 21.11
N GLY A 225 -24.99 -10.77 20.71
CA GLY A 225 -24.60 -11.03 19.32
C GLY A 225 -23.13 -10.70 18.98
N TYR A 226 -22.31 -10.32 19.95
CA TYR A 226 -20.88 -10.12 19.74
C TYR A 226 -20.17 -11.46 19.52
N ARG A 227 -19.30 -11.56 18.51
CA ARG A 227 -18.51 -12.77 18.19
C ARG A 227 -17.04 -12.41 17.99
N PRO A 228 -16.09 -13.21 18.50
CA PRO A 228 -14.66 -12.96 18.30
C PRO A 228 -14.30 -13.02 16.81
N GLY A 229 -13.61 -12.00 16.33
CA GLY A 229 -12.98 -11.97 15.02
C GLY A 229 -11.53 -12.44 15.08
N GLY A 230 -11.11 -13.32 14.18
CA GLY A 230 -9.72 -13.78 14.11
C GLY A 230 -9.33 -14.84 15.16
N SER A 231 -8.02 -15.00 15.38
CA SER A 231 -7.45 -16.05 16.22
C SER A 231 -7.44 -15.66 17.69
N GLN A 232 -7.98 -16.50 18.58
CA GLN A 232 -7.90 -16.29 20.04
C GLN A 232 -6.50 -16.53 20.63
N LYS A 233 -5.50 -16.84 19.79
CA LYS A 233 -4.09 -16.98 20.22
C LYS A 233 -3.36 -15.63 20.32
N THR A 234 -4.00 -14.55 19.87
CA THR A 234 -3.46 -13.19 20.02
C THR A 234 -3.69 -12.67 21.45
N PRO A 235 -2.90 -11.70 21.95
CA PRO A 235 -3.08 -11.14 23.29
C PRO A 235 -4.48 -10.55 23.50
N SER A 236 -5.03 -9.88 22.49
CA SER A 236 -6.40 -9.35 22.50
C SER A 236 -7.14 -9.71 21.23
N THR A 237 -8.47 -9.65 21.29
CA THR A 237 -9.37 -9.95 20.17
C THR A 237 -10.53 -8.98 20.13
N HIS A 238 -10.84 -8.47 18.94
CA HIS A 238 -12.07 -7.72 18.68
C HIS A 238 -13.24 -8.66 18.51
N TRP A 239 -14.28 -8.45 19.30
CA TRP A 239 -15.54 -9.15 19.20
C TRP A 239 -16.54 -8.25 18.48
N MET A 240 -16.98 -8.66 17.30
CA MET A 240 -17.80 -7.83 16.40
C MET A 240 -19.28 -8.16 16.55
N ASN A 241 -20.12 -7.14 16.43
CA ASN A 241 -21.57 -7.28 16.29
C ASN A 241 -21.99 -6.89 14.87
N GLU A 242 -22.14 -7.89 14.01
CA GLU A 242 -22.49 -7.69 12.59
C GLU A 242 -23.81 -6.95 12.40
N ARG A 243 -24.76 -7.07 13.34
CA ARG A 243 -26.02 -6.31 13.28
C ARG A 243 -25.76 -4.81 13.37
N TYR A 244 -24.87 -4.39 14.26
CA TYR A 244 -24.52 -2.97 14.45
C TYR A 244 -23.63 -2.43 13.33
N VAL A 245 -22.76 -3.28 12.75
CA VAL A 245 -21.99 -2.95 11.55
C VAL A 245 -22.94 -2.70 10.37
N GLN A 246 -23.89 -3.61 10.13
CA GLN A 246 -24.84 -3.50 9.01
C GLN A 246 -25.82 -2.34 9.17
N ALA A 247 -26.31 -2.12 10.40
CA ALA A 247 -27.17 -0.99 10.74
C ALA A 247 -26.46 0.36 10.54
N GLY A 248 -25.13 0.39 10.63
CA GLY A 248 -24.33 1.58 10.37
C GLY A 248 -24.49 2.66 11.44
N TYR A 249 -24.62 2.27 12.71
CA TYR A 249 -24.56 3.22 13.83
C TYR A 249 -23.23 3.97 13.80
N VAL A 250 -23.27 5.29 13.93
CA VAL A 250 -22.07 6.12 13.91
C VAL A 250 -21.82 6.65 15.32
N MET A 251 -20.77 6.14 15.96
CA MET A 251 -20.33 6.59 17.29
C MET A 251 -21.46 6.61 18.33
N ASP A 252 -22.30 5.57 18.33
CA ASP A 252 -23.38 5.40 19.33
C ASP A 252 -22.87 4.51 20.46
N PRO A 253 -22.66 5.05 21.69
CA PRO A 253 -22.17 4.28 22.83
C PRO A 253 -23.02 3.06 23.18
N GLN A 254 -24.32 3.06 22.86
CA GLN A 254 -25.21 1.93 23.15
C GLN A 254 -25.10 0.79 22.12
N HIS A 255 -24.53 1.07 20.95
CA HIS A 255 -24.42 0.12 19.84
C HIS A 255 -23.00 0.10 19.24
N PRO A 256 -21.94 -0.13 20.04
CA PRO A 256 -20.59 -0.20 19.50
C PRO A 256 -20.45 -1.42 18.58
N GLN A 257 -19.85 -1.24 17.40
CA GLN A 257 -19.65 -2.32 16.43
C GLN A 257 -18.71 -3.41 16.95
N GLY A 258 -17.76 -3.04 17.81
CA GLY A 258 -16.82 -3.97 18.41
C GLY A 258 -16.65 -3.77 19.91
N LEU A 259 -16.36 -4.87 20.59
CA LEU A 259 -15.80 -4.88 21.95
C LEU A 259 -14.39 -5.47 21.86
N VAL A 260 -13.45 -4.98 22.67
CA VAL A 260 -12.09 -5.52 22.69
C VAL A 260 -11.88 -6.27 23.98
N TYR A 261 -11.48 -7.54 23.89
CA TYR A 261 -11.17 -8.38 25.04
C TYR A 261 -9.69 -8.78 25.04
N ALA A 262 -9.05 -8.77 26.20
CA ALA A 262 -7.81 -9.49 26.44
C ALA A 262 -8.11 -10.99 26.56
N ASN A 263 -7.36 -11.81 25.86
CA ASN A 263 -7.41 -13.27 26.00
C ASN A 263 -6.51 -13.66 27.17
N THR A 264 -7.12 -13.91 28.34
CA THR A 264 -6.39 -14.35 29.54
C THR A 264 -6.65 -15.83 29.82
N ARG A 265 -5.81 -16.46 30.63
CA ARG A 265 -6.03 -17.83 31.13
C ARG A 265 -7.34 -18.00 31.90
N GLN A 266 -7.85 -16.94 32.50
CA GLN A 266 -9.09 -16.94 33.29
C GLN A 266 -10.34 -16.69 32.43
N GLY A 267 -10.14 -16.34 31.15
CA GLY A 267 -11.18 -16.02 30.18
C GLY A 267 -11.03 -14.62 29.57
N PRO A 268 -11.92 -14.23 28.65
CA PRO A 268 -11.89 -12.91 28.04
C PRO A 268 -12.13 -11.79 29.07
N MET A 269 -11.22 -10.83 29.16
CA MET A 269 -11.35 -9.64 30.01
C MET A 269 -11.62 -8.40 29.15
N LEU A 270 -12.70 -7.67 29.42
CA LEU A 270 -13.08 -6.49 28.64
C LEU A 270 -12.04 -5.36 28.80
N LEU A 271 -11.53 -4.87 27.68
CA LEU A 271 -10.56 -3.75 27.61
C LEU A 271 -11.20 -2.44 27.15
N GLY A 272 -12.23 -2.52 26.31
CA GLY A 272 -12.82 -1.34 25.70
C GLY A 272 -13.84 -1.65 24.61
N ALA A 273 -14.25 -0.60 23.90
CA ALA A 273 -15.14 -0.66 22.75
C ALA A 273 -14.46 -0.10 21.50
N MET A 274 -15.02 -0.45 20.34
CA MET A 274 -14.61 0.05 19.04
C MET A 274 -15.84 0.49 18.26
N PHE A 275 -15.83 1.72 17.77
CA PHE A 275 -16.76 2.18 16.75
C PHE A 275 -16.13 1.99 15.38
N GLN A 276 -16.92 1.52 14.41
CA GLN A 276 -16.44 1.28 13.04
C GLN A 276 -17.41 1.90 12.04
N MET A 277 -16.87 2.61 11.07
CA MET A 277 -17.62 3.17 9.96
C MET A 277 -18.06 2.07 8.99
N LYS A 278 -19.20 2.28 8.33
CA LYS A 278 -19.77 1.29 7.41
C LYS A 278 -18.99 1.17 6.10
N LYS A 279 -18.37 2.26 5.65
CA LYS A 279 -17.69 2.35 4.36
C LYS A 279 -16.21 2.69 4.55
N ILE A 280 -15.39 2.11 3.69
CA ILE A 280 -13.97 2.42 3.57
C ILE A 280 -13.82 3.86 3.05
N GLY A 281 -12.84 4.59 3.59
CA GLY A 281 -12.52 5.97 3.22
C GLY A 281 -13.42 7.03 3.87
N GLU A 282 -14.49 6.63 4.56
CA GLU A 282 -15.35 7.55 5.31
C GLU A 282 -14.96 7.53 6.80
N PHE A 283 -14.29 8.58 7.25
CA PHE A 283 -14.00 8.79 8.67
C PHE A 283 -15.24 9.26 9.43
N GLY A 284 -15.31 8.92 10.72
CA GLY A 284 -16.43 9.31 11.57
C GLY A 284 -16.40 10.78 12.00
N PRO A 285 -17.43 11.22 12.74
CA PRO A 285 -17.44 12.53 13.37
C PRO A 285 -16.25 12.70 14.32
N ASP A 286 -15.74 13.92 14.43
CA ASP A 286 -14.57 14.24 15.24
C ASP A 286 -14.96 15.10 16.46
N PRO A 287 -15.66 14.54 17.47
CA PRO A 287 -16.10 15.32 18.62
C PRO A 287 -14.93 15.71 19.52
N GLY A 288 -13.84 14.93 19.55
CA GLY A 288 -12.70 15.13 20.44
C GLY A 288 -11.48 15.76 19.78
N GLY A 289 -11.52 16.05 18.48
CA GLY A 289 -10.34 16.56 17.77
C GLY A 289 -9.19 15.57 17.83
N PRO A 290 -7.95 16.04 18.08
CA PRO A 290 -6.78 15.17 18.17
C PRO A 290 -6.84 14.17 19.35
N LEU A 291 -7.85 14.24 20.23
CA LEU A 291 -8.05 13.26 21.31
C LEU A 291 -8.73 11.99 20.81
N THR A 292 -9.66 12.10 19.86
CA THR A 292 -10.46 10.97 19.35
C THR A 292 -9.85 10.45 18.07
N ALA A 293 -8.89 9.53 18.21
CA ALA A 293 -8.06 9.08 17.10
C ALA A 293 -8.79 8.06 16.20
N TRP A 294 -9.70 8.55 15.36
CA TRP A 294 -10.16 7.75 14.24
C TRP A 294 -8.98 7.40 13.33
N HIS A 295 -8.85 6.13 13.01
CA HIS A 295 -7.83 5.62 12.12
C HIS A 295 -8.42 4.58 11.18
N GLN A 296 -7.83 4.44 10.01
CA GLN A 296 -8.16 3.41 9.04
C GLN A 296 -6.97 2.49 8.89
N HIS A 297 -7.18 1.18 9.07
CA HIS A 297 -6.15 0.21 8.72
C HIS A 297 -6.19 -0.05 7.22
N GLU A 298 -5.10 0.30 6.55
CA GLU A 298 -4.89 0.12 5.12
C GLU A 298 -3.81 -0.94 4.90
N ASN A 299 -3.87 -1.61 3.76
CA ASN A 299 -2.80 -2.51 3.33
C ASN A 299 -2.54 -3.68 4.31
N ILE A 300 -3.61 -4.36 4.70
CA ILE A 300 -3.51 -5.65 5.40
C ILE A 300 -3.30 -6.74 4.34
N CYS A 301 -2.16 -7.40 4.37
CA CYS A 301 -1.77 -8.39 3.36
C CYS A 301 -2.16 -9.79 3.79
N PHE A 302 -3.07 -10.40 3.04
CA PHE A 302 -3.45 -11.79 3.20
C PHE A 302 -2.60 -12.68 2.30
N THR A 303 -1.82 -13.58 2.93
CA THR A 303 -1.06 -14.62 2.24
C THR A 303 -1.54 -16.02 2.67
N PRO A 304 -1.23 -17.08 1.91
CA PRO A 304 -1.50 -18.46 2.33
C PRO A 304 -0.82 -18.87 3.66
N PHE A 305 0.12 -18.06 4.16
CA PHE A 305 0.90 -18.35 5.37
C PHE A 305 0.51 -17.50 6.59
N GLY A 306 -0.44 -16.55 6.44
CA GLY A 306 -0.90 -15.68 7.50
C GLY A 306 -1.23 -14.26 7.04
N PHE A 307 -1.47 -13.37 8.00
CA PHE A 307 -1.64 -11.95 7.76
C PHE A 307 -0.34 -11.21 8.10
N GLU A 308 0.05 -10.27 7.25
CA GLU A 308 1.15 -9.33 7.49
C GLU A 308 0.66 -7.92 7.18
N PHE A 309 1.09 -6.93 7.97
CA PHE A 309 0.91 -5.54 7.57
C PHE A 309 1.91 -5.21 6.48
N SER A 310 1.45 -4.53 5.44
CA SER A 310 2.24 -4.21 4.26
C SER A 310 3.55 -3.48 4.59
N LEU A 311 3.62 -2.71 5.69
CA LEU A 311 4.83 -1.99 6.13
C LEU A 311 5.88 -2.91 6.78
N MET A 312 5.53 -4.17 7.07
CA MET A 312 6.48 -5.20 7.53
C MET A 312 7.16 -5.92 6.35
N THR A 313 6.75 -5.63 5.12
CA THR A 313 7.35 -6.21 3.91
C THR A 313 8.55 -5.40 3.43
N PRO A 314 9.49 -6.01 2.67
CA PRO A 314 10.64 -5.30 2.12
C PRO A 314 10.29 -4.15 1.15
N THR A 315 9.07 -4.11 0.63
CA THR A 315 8.62 -3.11 -0.34
C THR A 315 7.71 -2.05 0.28
N GLY A 316 7.29 -2.21 1.54
CA GLY A 316 6.19 -1.39 2.06
C GLY A 316 4.97 -1.51 1.15
N THR A 317 4.71 -2.70 0.62
CA THR A 317 3.54 -3.08 -0.19
C THR A 317 3.24 -4.56 0.03
N CYS A 318 2.00 -5.00 -0.21
CA CYS A 318 1.69 -6.42 -0.04
C CYS A 318 2.56 -7.29 -0.97
N PRO A 319 3.05 -8.46 -0.49
CA PRO A 319 3.88 -9.33 -1.31
C PRO A 319 3.15 -9.74 -2.59
N VAL A 320 3.89 -9.97 -3.67
CA VAL A 320 3.28 -10.40 -4.95
C VAL A 320 2.49 -11.69 -4.73
N GLY A 321 1.18 -11.64 -5.04
CA GLY A 321 0.24 -12.75 -4.83
C GLY A 321 -0.53 -12.71 -3.52
N ALA A 322 -0.29 -11.70 -2.67
CA ALA A 322 -1.10 -11.41 -1.50
C ALA A 322 -2.35 -10.59 -1.88
N PHE A 323 -3.43 -10.78 -1.11
CA PHE A 323 -4.62 -9.93 -1.21
C PHE A 323 -4.48 -8.75 -0.26
N ASP A 324 -4.54 -7.54 -0.79
CA ASP A 324 -4.61 -6.31 0.00
C ASP A 324 -6.06 -6.06 0.44
N ILE A 325 -6.27 -5.87 1.75
CA ILE A 325 -7.55 -5.43 2.29
C ILE A 325 -7.36 -4.16 3.14
N THR A 326 -8.31 -3.24 2.99
CA THR A 326 -8.46 -2.06 3.85
C THR A 326 -9.66 -2.28 4.77
N ALA A 327 -9.45 -2.10 6.08
CA ALA A 327 -10.54 -2.08 7.04
C ALA A 327 -11.20 -0.69 7.04
N PRO A 328 -12.52 -0.58 7.28
CA PRO A 328 -13.15 0.72 7.47
C PRO A 328 -12.56 1.49 8.66
N ALA A 329 -12.66 2.82 8.62
CA ALA A 329 -12.19 3.67 9.71
C ALA A 329 -12.84 3.27 11.06
N MET A 330 -12.05 3.28 12.12
CA MET A 330 -12.44 2.89 13.46
C MET A 330 -11.84 3.80 14.54
N LEU A 331 -12.49 3.81 15.71
CA LEU A 331 -12.06 4.53 16.89
C LEU A 331 -12.28 3.65 18.11
N HIS A 332 -11.23 3.49 18.91
CA HIS A 332 -11.25 2.71 20.15
C HIS A 332 -11.46 3.58 21.37
N VAL A 333 -12.21 3.05 22.33
CA VAL A 333 -12.39 3.63 23.66
C VAL A 333 -11.95 2.60 24.70
N TRP A 334 -10.76 2.79 25.26
CA TRP A 334 -10.13 1.91 26.25
C TRP A 334 -10.59 2.27 27.65
N ILE A 335 -11.30 1.35 28.33
CA ILE A 335 -11.80 1.58 29.70
C ILE A 335 -10.78 1.24 30.79
N VAL A 336 -9.69 0.59 30.41
CA VAL A 336 -8.52 0.31 31.25
C VAL A 336 -7.43 1.34 30.98
N ASP A 337 -6.52 1.55 31.94
CA ASP A 337 -5.49 2.58 31.88
C ASP A 337 -4.43 2.27 30.80
N ASN A 338 -4.67 2.74 29.59
CA ASN A 338 -3.70 2.71 28.50
C ASN A 338 -2.73 3.90 28.63
N PRO A 339 -1.39 3.69 28.69
CA PRO A 339 -0.42 4.78 28.84
C PRO A 339 -0.51 5.88 27.77
N ALA A 340 -0.95 5.51 26.55
CA ALA A 340 -1.14 6.45 25.45
C ALA A 340 -2.48 7.21 25.51
N GLY A 341 -3.35 6.88 26.47
CA GLY A 341 -4.65 7.52 26.69
C GLY A 341 -5.86 6.66 26.29
N PRO A 342 -7.07 7.08 26.67
CA PRO A 342 -8.30 6.30 26.53
C PRO A 342 -8.78 6.14 25.08
N PHE A 343 -8.24 6.92 24.15
CA PHE A 343 -8.59 6.91 22.72
C PHE A 343 -7.38 6.62 21.83
N ALA A 344 -6.29 6.10 22.41
CA ALA A 344 -5.12 5.73 21.64
C ALA A 344 -5.48 4.69 20.57
N VAL A 345 -4.80 4.77 19.43
CA VAL A 345 -5.01 3.85 18.30
C VAL A 345 -4.72 2.41 18.71
N ASP A 346 -3.59 2.19 19.39
CA ASP A 346 -3.18 0.88 19.88
C ASP A 346 -3.41 0.72 21.38
N PHE A 347 -3.63 -0.54 21.76
CA PHE A 347 -3.54 -0.96 23.16
C PHE A 347 -2.14 -1.46 23.47
N ASP A 348 -1.57 -1.08 24.62
CA ASP A 348 -0.28 -1.59 25.06
C ASP A 348 -0.33 -3.11 25.33
N GLU A 349 0.21 -3.91 24.41
CA GLU A 349 0.26 -5.37 24.54
C GLU A 349 1.03 -5.85 25.78
N GLN A 350 1.99 -5.06 26.29
CA GLN A 350 2.69 -5.41 27.53
C GLN A 350 1.75 -5.39 28.73
N LEU A 351 0.72 -4.54 28.70
CA LEU A 351 -0.31 -4.49 29.72
C LEU A 351 -1.17 -5.75 29.67
N VAL A 352 -1.52 -6.24 28.47
CA VAL A 352 -2.25 -7.51 28.30
C VAL A 352 -1.45 -8.69 28.86
N ARG A 353 -0.14 -8.75 28.58
CA ARG A 353 0.73 -9.82 29.12
C ARG A 353 0.86 -9.75 30.63
N LYS A 354 0.89 -8.55 31.22
CA LYS A 354 0.88 -8.36 32.69
C LYS A 354 -0.44 -8.79 33.32
N ILE A 355 -1.57 -8.58 32.64
CA ILE A 355 -2.89 -9.05 33.08
C ILE A 355 -2.93 -10.58 33.05
N ASP A 356 -2.41 -11.23 31.99
CA ASP A 356 -2.40 -12.70 31.87
C ASP A 356 -1.45 -13.43 32.85
N GLN A 357 -0.49 -12.71 33.44
CA GLN A 357 0.45 -13.23 34.44
C GLN A 357 -0.09 -13.17 35.89
N ARG A 358 -1.23 -12.51 36.12
CA ARG A 358 -1.90 -12.46 37.42
C ARG A 358 -3.00 -13.52 37.51
#